data_AF-A0A1Y0CYL9-F1
#
_entry.id   AF-A0A1Y0CYL9-F1
#
_cell.length_a   1.000
_cell.length_b   1.000
_cell.length_c   1.000
_cell.angle_alpha   90.00
_cell.angle_beta   90.00
_cell.angle_gamma   90.00
#
_symmetry.space_group_name_H-M   'P 1'
#
loop_
_entity.id
_entity.type
_entity.pdbx_description
1 polymer ?
#
loop_
_entity_poly.entity_id
_entity_poly.type
_entity_poly.pdbx_seq_one_letter_code
_entity_poly.pdbx_strand_id
1 'polypeptide(L)' 'MNTEFTNAPTKAMYQHIKETHPLPLINEATEAKTGYIGLKGLAAEVKAEYSERFKQEFSEAEFAQIDWQQIVAMLATLGQ' A
#
# COMPACT_ATOMS: atom_id res chain seq x y z
N MET A 1 -0.93 19.61 2.36
CA MET A 1 -0.64 18.45 3.23
C MET A 1 0.59 17.77 2.66
N ASN A 2 1.72 17.77 3.39
CA ASN A 2 2.86 16.92 3.02
C ASN A 2 2.53 15.51 3.50
N THR A 3 1.94 14.70 2.63
CA THR A 3 1.75 13.27 2.91
C THR A 3 3.09 12.58 2.67
N GLU A 4 4.04 12.84 3.55
CA GLU A 4 5.34 12.18 3.52
C GLU A 4 5.22 10.78 4.13
N PHE A 5 5.86 9.80 3.49
CA PHE A 5 5.94 8.43 3.99
C PHE A 5 6.69 8.41 5.33
N THR A 6 6.25 7.56 6.25
CA THR A 6 6.83 7.48 7.60
C THR A 6 8.24 6.87 7.60
N ASN A 7 8.57 6.07 6.58
CA ASN A 7 9.89 5.49 6.39
C ASN A 7 10.18 5.15 4.93
N ALA A 8 11.46 4.89 4.64
CA ALA A 8 11.93 4.59 3.28
C ALA A 8 11.36 3.27 2.71
N PRO A 9 11.30 2.14 3.46
CA PRO A 9 10.69 0.90 2.96
C PRO A 9 9.22 1.07 2.53
N THR A 10 8.43 1.80 3.31
CA THR A 10 7.02 2.06 2.99
C THR A 10 6.88 2.88 1.72
N LYS A 11 7.73 3.90 1.54
CA LYS A 11 7.79 4.69 0.31
C LYS A 11 8.17 3.84 -0.90
N ALA A 12 9.21 3.02 -0.78
CA ALA A 12 9.68 2.16 -1.85
C ALA A 12 8.57 1.18 -2.26
N MET A 13 7.98 0.45 -1.31
CA MET A 13 6.90 -0.50 -1.57
C MET A 13 5.70 0.17 -2.26
N TYR A 14 5.31 1.36 -1.81
CA TYR A 14 4.27 2.13 -2.48
C TYR A 14 4.59 2.43 -3.95
N GLN A 15 5.84 2.82 -4.29
CA GLN A 15 6.22 3.08 -5.68
C GLN A 15 6.13 1.79 -6.52
N HIS A 16 6.64 0.67 -6.01
CA HIS A 16 6.54 -0.62 -6.70
C HIS A 16 5.07 -1.01 -6.95
N ILE A 17 4.19 -0.90 -5.95
CA ILE A 17 2.75 -1.20 -6.11
C ILE A 17 2.11 -0.27 -7.15
N LYS A 18 2.41 1.03 -7.08
CA LYS A 18 1.89 2.03 -8.03
C LYS A 18 2.29 1.72 -9.48
N GLU A 19 3.50 1.20 -9.70
CA GLU A 19 4.01 0.87 -11.03
C GLU A 19 3.47 -0.48 -11.56
N THR A 20 3.03 -1.38 -10.69
CA THR A 20 2.79 -2.80 -11.02
C THR A 20 1.34 -3.26 -11.01
N HIS A 21 0.34 -2.39 -10.80
CA HIS A 21 -1.07 -2.49 -11.25
C HIS A 21 -1.98 -1.55 -10.41
N PRO A 22 -2.00 -0.24 -10.70
CA PRO A 22 -2.60 0.74 -9.80
C PRO A 22 -4.15 0.83 -9.87
N LEU A 23 -4.79 0.55 -11.01
CA LEU A 23 -6.20 0.94 -11.22
C LEU A 23 -7.21 0.19 -10.32
N PRO A 24 -7.24 -1.17 -10.27
CA PRO A 24 -8.16 -1.89 -9.39
C PRO A 24 -7.91 -1.58 -7.91
N LEU A 25 -6.64 -1.57 -7.51
CA LEU A 25 -6.24 -1.34 -6.13
C LEU A 25 -6.52 0.10 -5.65
N ILE A 26 -6.37 1.10 -6.51
CA ILE A 26 -6.75 2.49 -6.20
C ILE A 26 -8.26 2.60 -5.98
N ASN A 27 -9.08 1.89 -6.76
CA ASN A 27 -10.53 1.89 -6.59
C ASN A 27 -10.93 1.27 -5.25
N GLU A 28 -10.40 0.08 -4.93
CA GLU A 28 -10.62 -0.59 -3.64
C GLU A 28 -10.12 0.27 -2.46
N ALA A 29 -8.96 0.91 -2.59
CA ALA A 29 -8.45 1.83 -1.58
C ALA A 29 -9.35 3.05 -1.38
N THR A 30 -9.93 3.57 -2.47
CA THR A 30 -10.89 4.67 -2.44
C THR A 30 -12.19 4.25 -1.75
N GLU A 31 -12.70 3.05 -2.03
CA GLU A 31 -13.87 2.46 -1.37
C GLU A 31 -13.62 2.16 0.12
N ALA A 32 -12.41 1.72 0.48
CA ALA A 32 -12.01 1.52 1.87
C ALA A 32 -11.96 2.84 2.65
N LYS A 33 -11.55 3.93 2.01
CA LYS A 33 -11.56 5.27 2.60
C LYS A 33 -12.97 5.81 2.80
N THR A 34 -13.94 5.43 1.96
CA THR A 34 -15.35 5.83 2.08
C THR A 34 -16.16 4.94 3.02
N GLY A 35 -15.58 3.86 3.55
CA GLY A 35 -16.16 3.03 4.61
C GLY A 35 -16.87 1.75 4.16
N TYR A 36 -16.76 1.38 2.87
CA TYR A 36 -17.34 0.13 2.34
C TYR A 36 -16.51 -1.11 2.68
N ILE A 37 -15.21 -0.94 2.88
CA ILE A 37 -14.25 -1.97 3.32
C ILE A 37 -13.39 -1.40 4.44
N GLY A 38 -13.01 -2.24 5.41
CA GLY A 38 -12.11 -1.81 6.48
C GLY A 38 -10.69 -1.60 5.94
N LEU A 39 -10.11 -0.41 6.12
CA LEU A 39 -8.71 -0.09 5.76
C LEU A 39 -7.70 -1.15 6.24
N LYS A 40 -7.94 -1.75 7.41
CA LYS A 40 -7.10 -2.84 7.95
C LYS A 40 -7.22 -4.15 7.16
N GLY A 41 -8.40 -4.47 6.64
CA GLY A 41 -8.64 -5.65 5.83
C GLY A 41 -7.93 -5.52 4.48
N LEU A 42 -8.14 -4.39 3.80
CA LEU A 42 -7.46 -4.10 2.54
C LEU A 42 -5.94 -4.08 2.71
N ALA A 43 -5.42 -3.46 3.78
CA ALA A 43 -3.98 -3.49 4.05
C ALA A 43 -3.42 -4.91 4.24
N ALA A 44 -4.19 -5.85 4.79
CA ALA A 44 -3.78 -7.25 4.92
C ALA A 44 -3.76 -7.97 3.56
N GLU A 45 -4.73 -7.68 2.69
CA GLU A 45 -4.80 -8.21 1.32
C GLU A 45 -3.64 -7.67 0.46
N VAL A 46 -3.40 -6.35 0.49
CA VAL A 46 -2.25 -5.73 -0.18
C VAL A 46 -0.94 -6.32 0.34
N LYS A 47 -0.82 -6.50 1.65
CA LYS A 47 0.35 -7.17 2.23
C LYS A 47 0.52 -8.57 1.66
N ALA A 48 -0.53 -9.40 1.64
CA ALA A 48 -0.43 -10.78 1.15
C ALA A 48 -0.04 -10.83 -0.33
N GLU A 49 -0.69 -10.05 -1.19
CA GLU A 49 -0.43 -10.04 -2.63
C GLU A 49 0.97 -9.52 -2.97
N TYR A 50 1.36 -8.39 -2.38
CA TYR A 50 2.57 -7.69 -2.80
C TYR A 50 3.81 -8.09 -2.00
N SER A 51 3.67 -8.66 -0.80
CA SER A 51 4.82 -9.26 -0.11
C SER A 51 5.40 -10.43 -0.90
N GLU A 52 4.56 -11.27 -1.52
CA GLU A 52 5.05 -12.37 -2.35
C GLU A 52 5.69 -11.88 -3.66
N ARG A 53 5.07 -10.87 -4.31
CA ARG A 53 5.58 -10.31 -5.58
C ARG A 53 6.93 -9.62 -5.40
N PHE A 54 7.12 -8.89 -4.30
CA PHE A 54 8.33 -8.10 -4.07
C PHE A 54 9.29 -8.73 -3.06
N LYS A 55 9.12 -10.01 -2.72
CA LYS A 55 9.99 -10.70 -1.74
C LYS A 55 11.47 -10.71 -2.12
N GLN A 56 11.78 -10.55 -3.40
CA GLN A 56 13.16 -10.52 -3.90
C GLN A 56 13.76 -9.10 -3.87
N GLU A 57 12.93 -8.06 -3.74
CA GLU A 57 13.33 -6.66 -3.79
C GLU A 57 13.49 -6.05 -2.39
N PHE A 58 12.86 -6.67 -1.38
CA PHE A 58 12.93 -6.25 0.01
C PHE A 58 13.44 -7.39 0.89
N SER A 59 14.30 -7.06 1.85
CA SER A 59 14.68 -7.99 2.91
C SER A 59 13.55 -8.18 3.93
N GLU A 60 13.58 -9.27 4.69
CA GLU A 60 12.62 -9.51 5.78
C GLU A 60 12.60 -8.36 6.81
N ALA A 61 13.76 -7.74 7.07
CA ALA A 61 13.88 -6.61 7.98
C ALA A 61 13.21 -5.34 7.43
N GLU A 62 13.21 -5.14 6.12
CA GLU A 62 12.50 -4.04 5.47
C GLU A 62 11.00 -4.29 5.43
N PHE A 63 10.57 -5.53 5.15
CA PHE A 63 9.15 -5.92 5.21
C PHE A 63 8.51 -5.68 6.57
N ALA A 64 9.25 -5.93 7.65
CA ALA A 64 8.76 -5.67 9.01
C ALA A 64 8.52 -4.18 9.29
N GLN A 65 9.16 -3.28 8.53
CA GLN A 65 9.04 -1.82 8.69
C GLN A 65 7.98 -1.19 7.77
N ILE A 66 7.43 -1.96 6.82
CA ILE A 66 6.45 -1.43 5.87
C ILE A 66 5.10 -1.20 6.56
N ASP A 67 4.63 0.06 6.51
CA ASP A 67 3.29 0.43 6.95
C ASP A 67 2.28 0.29 5.79
N TRP A 68 1.68 -0.89 5.71
CA TRP A 68 0.67 -1.23 4.70
C TRP A 68 -0.60 -0.37 4.79
N GLN A 69 -0.95 0.13 5.98
CA GLN A 69 -2.11 1.02 6.12
C GLN A 69 -1.80 2.38 5.51
N GLN A 70 -0.58 2.89 5.69
CA GLN A 70 -0.14 4.12 5.03
C GLN A 70 -0.12 3.96 3.51
N ILE A 71 0.33 2.82 2.98
CA ILE A 71 0.31 2.54 1.54
C ILE A 71 -1.11 2.60 0.98
N VAL A 72 -2.06 1.89 1.60
CA VAL A 72 -3.46 1.90 1.16
C VAL A 72 -4.06 3.31 1.25
N ALA A 73 -3.79 4.04 2.34
CA ALA A 73 -4.26 5.41 2.48
C ALA A 73 -3.71 6.34 1.39
N MET A 74 -2.45 6.17 0.98
CA MET A 74 -1.82 6.93 -0.10
C MET A 74 -2.40 6.55 -1.46
N LEU A 75 -2.63 5.26 -1.74
CA LEU A 75 -3.28 4.80 -2.97
C LEU A 75 -4.70 5.38 -3.09
N ALA A 76 -5.46 5.44 -2.00
CA ALA A 76 -6.80 6.04 -1.95
C ALA A 76 -6.81 7.55 -2.25
N THR A 77 -5.69 8.25 -2.15
CA THR A 77 -5.58 9.67 -2.54
C THR A 77 -5.35 9.87 -4.02
N LEU A 78 -4.88 8.84 -4.75
CA LEU A 78 -4.67 8.91 -6.20
C LEU A 78 -5.99 8.77 -7.00
N GLY A 79 -7.01 8.15 -6.40
CA GLY A 79 -8.31 7.92 -7.04
C GLY A 79 -9.31 9.06 -6.91
N GLN A 80 -8.92 10.21 -6.34
CA GLN A 80 -9.77 11.40 -6.13
C GLN A 80 -9.53 12.50 -7.16
#